data_AF-A0AAJ3UYN3-F1
#
_entry.id   AF-A0AAJ3UYN3-F1
#
_cell.length_a   1.000
_cell.length_b   1.000
_cell.length_c   1.000
_cell.angle_alpha   90.00
_cell.angle_beta   90.00
_cell.angle_gamma   90.00
#
_symmetry.space_group_name_H-M   'P 1'
#
loop_
_entity.id
_entity.type
_entity.pdbx_description
1 polymer ?
#
loop_
_entity_poly.entity_id
_entity_poly.type
_entity_poly.pdbx_seq_one_letter_code
_entity_poly.pdbx_strand_id
1 'polypeptide(L)'
;MFTVLGPAGSGKTTATMMALVQFGLKNPNTPIYELSKDAVSTTKAFKLLNRLHDGLVIVYVGDLFLYGDGFRESILSLDAGRILVVSSSRQSEWSDHLGRYYSDLCITSDFQKFSRNDFDPLIEKILQYVPAPRFRKMERADQYRELTRSRSQLLIALREATDSKNFNEIIADEYRSLPDTDTKKLLLIIGISTLARVGVSLELALEAYQNLAPKREFQRALEALEGIIARSESGRFLARHDLYMRHIFDDLVSFDEMQEVTKAILKTYVKYRMPIIKSVSRQDSYLFKFILNKDFVSEISSGTGGRGTEIYSDFEVEFQLDGHFWLQYGLYLAGINRLDPAIGMLQNSIRAFSGNPFAIHALADLQLRLAQQRPYYDSTTKDLIKTAVKTLNLMDAQPTLTIDEYPIVTLSKGHIGALVKHRRQDEAKILAKEYFERLKLKARHTNSSAIESMQNRLIRFVTLEEWSSDAPRRDRRSAGRLERQ
;
A
#
# COMPACT_ATOMS: atom_id res chain seq x y z
N MET A 1 -8.65 18.85 9.63
CA MET A 1 -8.19 17.50 10.05
C MET A 1 -6.77 17.58 10.59
N PHE A 2 -6.37 16.68 11.49
CA PHE A 2 -5.00 16.58 12.00
C PHE A 2 -4.46 15.15 11.84
N THR A 3 -3.29 14.99 11.24
CA THR A 3 -2.67 13.67 11.04
C THR A 3 -1.25 13.63 11.57
N VAL A 4 -0.98 12.62 12.39
CA VAL A 4 0.36 12.31 12.90
C VAL A 4 1.09 11.39 11.93
N LEU A 5 2.21 11.84 11.37
CA LEU A 5 3.01 11.11 10.40
C LEU A 5 4.23 10.50 11.08
N GLY A 6 4.56 9.25 10.79
CA GLY A 6 5.77 8.63 11.31
C GLY A 6 6.08 7.28 10.67
N PRO A 7 7.29 6.74 10.88
CA PRO A 7 7.66 5.44 10.31
C PRO A 7 6.80 4.29 10.90
N ALA A 8 6.81 3.14 10.24
CA ALA A 8 6.22 1.93 10.78
C ALA A 8 6.90 1.58 12.12
N GLY A 9 6.12 1.17 13.12
CA GLY A 9 6.69 0.78 14.41
C GLY A 9 7.21 1.91 15.31
N SER A 10 6.95 3.17 14.97
CA SER A 10 7.37 4.34 15.78
C SER A 10 6.57 4.55 17.05
N GLY A 11 5.45 3.83 17.25
CA GLY A 11 4.52 4.09 18.35
C GLY A 11 3.57 5.28 18.10
N LYS A 12 3.56 5.87 16.90
CA LYS A 12 2.69 7.02 16.55
C LYS A 12 1.21 6.82 16.92
N THR A 13 0.66 5.64 16.65
CA THR A 13 -0.74 5.30 16.95
C THR A 13 -0.99 5.34 18.45
N THR A 14 -0.10 4.73 19.23
CA THR A 14 -0.14 4.74 20.70
C THR A 14 0.01 6.16 21.24
N ALA A 15 0.97 6.94 20.75
CA ALA A 15 1.19 8.31 21.19
C ALA A 15 -0.03 9.21 20.89
N THR A 16 -0.63 9.07 19.71
CA THR A 16 -1.86 9.78 19.34
C THR A 16 -3.02 9.39 20.27
N MET A 17 -3.24 8.10 20.52
CA MET A 17 -4.29 7.64 21.44
C MET A 17 -4.06 8.13 22.87
N MET A 18 -2.82 8.08 23.36
CA MET A 18 -2.47 8.60 24.68
C MET A 18 -2.72 10.11 24.78
N ALA A 19 -2.38 10.87 23.75
CA ALA A 19 -2.64 12.31 23.70
C ALA A 19 -4.15 12.61 23.71
N LEU A 20 -4.95 11.82 22.99
CA LEU A 20 -6.41 11.92 23.00
C LEU A 20 -7.01 11.61 24.37
N VAL A 21 -6.55 10.54 25.03
CA VAL A 21 -6.99 10.20 26.40
C VAL A 21 -6.64 11.32 27.37
N GLN A 22 -5.39 11.83 27.33
CA GLN A 22 -4.98 12.94 28.17
C GLN A 22 -5.77 14.22 27.90
N PHE A 23 -6.09 14.48 26.64
CA PHE A 23 -6.93 15.61 26.25
C PHE A 23 -8.35 15.46 26.82
N GLY A 24 -8.97 14.29 26.68
CA GLY A 24 -10.31 14.00 27.20
C GLY A 24 -10.39 14.12 28.72
N LEU A 25 -9.34 13.68 29.45
CA LEU A 25 -9.26 13.85 30.90
C LEU A 25 -9.19 15.33 31.32
N LYS A 26 -8.52 16.18 30.53
CA LYS A 26 -8.44 17.63 30.78
C LYS A 26 -9.66 18.40 30.29
N ASN A 27 -10.42 17.84 29.34
CA ASN A 27 -11.56 18.47 28.68
C ASN A 27 -12.76 17.51 28.68
N PRO A 28 -13.38 17.25 29.85
CA PRO A 28 -14.44 16.24 29.98
C PRO A 28 -15.71 16.56 29.16
N ASN A 29 -15.89 17.82 28.76
CA ASN A 29 -17.02 18.27 27.95
C ASN A 29 -16.80 18.08 26.44
N THR A 30 -15.62 17.63 26.01
CA THR A 30 -15.32 17.38 24.59
C THR A 30 -15.37 15.88 24.32
N PRO A 31 -16.44 15.39 23.66
CA PRO A 31 -16.56 13.96 23.39
C PRO A 31 -15.52 13.51 22.36
N ILE A 32 -14.94 12.34 22.62
CA ILE A 32 -13.96 11.68 21.76
C ILE A 32 -14.53 10.33 21.32
N TYR A 33 -14.60 10.12 20.02
CA TYR A 33 -15.08 8.87 19.42
C TYR A 33 -13.99 8.24 18.56
N GLU A 34 -13.98 6.91 18.49
CA GLU A 34 -13.24 6.19 17.46
C GLU A 34 -14.19 5.75 16.35
N LEU A 35 -13.81 6.05 15.11
CA LEU A 35 -14.55 5.59 13.95
C LEU A 35 -14.19 4.13 13.67
N SER A 36 -15.15 3.22 13.86
CA SER A 36 -14.97 1.81 13.53
C SER A 36 -14.60 1.61 12.05
N LYS A 37 -13.71 0.67 11.80
CA LYS A 37 -13.33 0.22 10.44
C LYS A 37 -14.53 -0.36 9.67
N ASP A 38 -15.53 -0.87 10.40
CA ASP A 38 -16.74 -1.50 9.87
C ASP A 38 -17.88 -0.49 9.67
N ALA A 39 -17.65 0.80 9.93
CA ALA A 39 -18.67 1.82 9.76
C ALA A 39 -19.17 1.87 8.31
N VAL A 40 -20.43 1.51 8.07
CA VAL A 40 -21.01 1.41 6.71
C VAL A 40 -20.89 2.73 5.94
N SER A 41 -21.09 3.86 6.63
CA SER A 41 -20.97 5.19 6.02
C SER A 41 -20.38 6.20 7.00
N THR A 42 -19.22 6.74 6.63
CA THR A 42 -18.53 7.82 7.34
C THR A 42 -19.35 9.10 7.36
N THR A 43 -19.98 9.47 6.23
CA THR A 43 -20.89 10.62 6.16
C THR A 43 -22.07 10.49 7.11
N LYS A 44 -22.71 9.31 7.20
CA LYS A 44 -23.82 9.10 8.15
C LYS A 44 -23.34 9.17 9.60
N ALA A 45 -22.18 8.59 9.90
CA ALA A 45 -21.58 8.64 11.24
C ALA A 45 -21.31 10.09 11.67
N PHE A 46 -20.70 10.90 10.80
CA PHE A 46 -20.47 12.31 11.07
C PHE A 46 -21.75 13.12 11.21
N LYS A 47 -22.76 12.89 10.35
CA LYS A 47 -24.07 13.54 10.48
C LYS A 47 -24.77 13.19 11.80
N LEU A 48 -24.60 11.97 12.29
CA LEU A 48 -25.12 11.57 13.60
C LEU A 48 -24.39 12.33 14.72
N LEU A 49 -23.06 12.39 14.68
CA LEU A 49 -22.27 13.12 15.68
C LEU A 49 -22.63 14.61 15.72
N ASN A 50 -22.80 15.26 14.57
CA ASN A 50 -23.24 16.66 14.49
C ASN A 50 -24.66 16.90 15.05
N ARG A 51 -25.52 15.87 15.11
CA ARG A 51 -26.85 15.97 15.73
C ARG A 51 -26.84 15.70 17.23
N LEU A 52 -25.91 14.86 17.69
CA LEU A 52 -25.81 14.48 19.10
C LEU A 52 -25.10 15.52 19.94
N HIS A 53 -24.23 16.32 19.31
CA HIS A 53 -23.37 17.27 20.01
C HIS A 53 -23.41 18.64 19.33
N ASP A 54 -23.63 19.68 20.13
CA ASP A 54 -23.64 21.08 19.67
C ASP A 54 -22.24 21.71 19.69
N GLY A 55 -21.27 21.08 20.39
CA GLY A 55 -19.90 21.54 20.54
C GLY A 55 -18.88 20.79 19.67
N LEU A 56 -17.60 21.07 19.91
CA LEU A 56 -16.49 20.36 19.26
C LEU A 56 -16.54 18.87 19.60
N VAL A 57 -16.46 18.01 18.58
CA VAL A 57 -16.31 16.56 18.71
C VAL A 57 -14.98 16.14 18.10
N ILE A 58 -14.23 15.28 18.78
CA ILE A 58 -13.01 14.70 18.24
C ILE A 58 -13.32 13.29 17.74
N VAL A 59 -12.96 12.99 16.49
CA VAL A 59 -13.12 11.65 15.92
C VAL A 59 -11.75 11.11 15.53
N TYR A 60 -11.33 10.05 16.22
CA TYR A 60 -10.13 9.31 15.90
C TYR A 60 -10.39 8.30 14.78
N VAL A 61 -9.51 8.30 13.77
CA VAL A 61 -9.55 7.38 12.64
C VAL A 61 -8.22 6.65 12.57
N GLY A 62 -8.20 5.39 12.98
CA GLY A 62 -6.95 4.64 13.20
C GLY A 62 -6.11 4.38 11.95
N ASP A 63 -6.74 4.08 10.82
CA ASP A 63 -6.05 3.89 9.54
C ASP A 63 -6.83 4.57 8.42
N LEU A 64 -6.36 5.75 8.00
CA LEU A 64 -7.01 6.54 6.96
C LEU A 64 -7.03 5.83 5.61
N PHE A 65 -6.04 4.95 5.36
CA PHE A 65 -5.88 4.26 4.09
C PHE A 65 -7.07 3.36 3.77
N LEU A 66 -7.68 2.77 4.81
CA LEU A 66 -8.85 1.90 4.64
C LEU A 66 -10.09 2.65 4.12
N TYR A 67 -10.20 3.94 4.40
CA TYR A 67 -11.39 4.73 4.03
C TYR A 67 -11.30 5.32 2.61
N GLY A 68 -10.09 5.44 2.06
CA GLY A 68 -9.83 5.90 0.69
C GLY A 68 -10.44 7.26 0.34
N ASP A 69 -10.47 7.58 -0.95
CA ASP A 69 -10.83 8.91 -1.47
C ASP A 69 -12.24 9.37 -1.05
N GLY A 70 -13.19 8.44 -0.90
CA GLY A 70 -14.56 8.75 -0.46
C GLY A 70 -14.64 9.38 0.93
N PHE A 71 -13.60 9.21 1.76
CA PHE A 71 -13.50 9.87 3.06
C PHE A 71 -13.32 11.39 2.93
N ARG A 72 -12.69 11.88 1.86
CA ARG A 72 -12.52 13.31 1.60
C ARG A 72 -13.87 14.00 1.47
N GLU A 73 -14.79 13.42 0.69
CA GLU A 73 -16.15 13.93 0.53
C GLU A 73 -16.91 13.93 1.86
N SER A 74 -16.71 12.91 2.69
CA SER A 74 -17.28 12.91 4.06
C SER A 74 -16.75 14.06 4.89
N ILE A 75 -15.45 14.37 4.83
CA ILE A 75 -14.85 15.51 5.55
C ILE A 75 -15.36 16.84 5.00
N LEU A 76 -15.43 17.01 3.68
CA LEU A 76 -15.92 18.23 3.04
C LEU A 76 -17.41 18.49 3.33
N SER A 77 -18.18 17.43 3.59
CA SER A 77 -19.59 17.54 4.00
C SER A 77 -19.78 17.96 5.46
N LEU A 78 -18.71 18.12 6.24
CA LEU A 78 -18.77 18.55 7.64
C LEU A 78 -18.96 20.06 7.76
N ASP A 79 -19.78 20.47 8.73
CA ASP A 79 -19.83 21.88 9.15
C ASP A 79 -18.47 22.28 9.74
N ALA A 80 -17.87 23.33 9.18
CA ALA A 80 -16.55 23.80 9.58
C ALA A 80 -16.51 24.10 11.10
N GLY A 81 -15.53 23.52 11.79
CA GLY A 81 -15.23 23.81 13.20
C GLY A 81 -15.93 22.92 14.24
N ARG A 82 -16.89 22.06 13.85
CA ARG A 82 -17.60 21.19 14.81
C ARG A 82 -16.94 19.82 15.01
N ILE A 83 -16.32 19.26 13.98
CA ILE A 83 -15.67 17.94 14.06
C ILE A 83 -14.19 18.09 13.74
N LEU A 84 -13.34 17.70 14.70
CA LEU A 84 -11.91 17.51 14.48
C LEU A 84 -11.61 16.03 14.25
N VAL A 85 -11.31 15.69 12.99
CA VAL A 85 -10.79 14.36 12.64
C VAL A 85 -9.30 14.29 12.98
N VAL A 86 -8.92 13.31 13.80
CA VAL A 86 -7.54 13.00 14.19
C VAL A 86 -7.16 11.63 13.65
N SER A 87 -6.01 11.51 12.99
CA SER A 87 -5.53 10.24 12.46
C SER A 87 -4.02 10.06 12.61
N SER A 88 -3.53 8.87 12.31
CA SER A 88 -2.11 8.57 12.18
C SER A 88 -1.85 7.81 10.87
N SER A 89 -0.78 8.14 10.16
CA SER A 89 -0.41 7.41 8.93
C SER A 89 1.12 7.27 8.81
N ARG A 90 1.55 6.32 7.96
CA ARG A 90 2.97 6.16 7.64
C ARG A 90 3.41 7.33 6.75
N GLN A 91 4.57 7.91 7.03
CA GLN A 91 5.07 9.07 6.27
C GLN A 91 5.16 8.79 4.75
N SER A 92 5.58 7.58 4.35
CA SER A 92 5.62 7.19 2.93
C SER A 92 4.23 7.02 2.32
N GLU A 93 3.27 6.49 3.08
CA GLU A 93 1.89 6.29 2.62
C GLU A 93 1.19 7.64 2.43
N TRP A 94 1.49 8.59 3.30
CA TRP A 94 1.10 9.98 3.14
C TRP A 94 1.74 10.64 1.92
N SER A 95 3.06 10.55 1.77
CA SER A 95 3.75 11.20 0.64
C SER A 95 3.33 10.64 -0.72
N ASP A 96 3.14 9.33 -0.79
CA ASP A 96 2.96 8.65 -2.07
C ASP A 96 1.50 8.68 -2.52
N HIS A 97 0.55 8.62 -1.57
CA HIS A 97 -0.89 8.46 -1.85
C HIS A 97 -1.75 9.50 -1.12
N LEU A 98 -1.89 9.43 0.21
CA LEU A 98 -2.93 10.17 0.95
C LEU A 98 -2.76 11.70 0.88
N GLY A 99 -1.53 12.21 0.83
CA GLY A 99 -1.25 13.63 0.80
C GLY A 99 -1.89 14.34 -0.41
N ARG A 100 -2.07 13.64 -1.53
CA ARG A 100 -2.75 14.21 -2.71
C ARG A 100 -4.24 14.47 -2.47
N TYR A 101 -4.85 13.66 -1.61
CA TYR A 101 -6.27 13.72 -1.31
C TYR A 101 -6.61 14.61 -0.12
N TYR A 102 -5.68 14.81 0.82
CA TYR A 102 -6.00 15.50 2.08
C TYR A 102 -5.08 16.67 2.44
N SER A 103 -4.02 16.96 1.67
CA SER A 103 -3.05 18.01 2.04
C SER A 103 -3.66 19.40 2.21
N ASP A 104 -4.73 19.71 1.48
CA ASP A 104 -5.47 20.96 1.57
C ASP A 104 -6.41 21.04 2.79
N LEU A 105 -6.76 19.89 3.37
CA LEU A 105 -7.73 19.78 4.49
C LEU A 105 -7.08 19.36 5.81
N CYS A 106 -5.79 19.05 5.80
CA CYS A 106 -5.10 18.39 6.89
C CYS A 106 -3.84 19.11 7.34
N ILE A 107 -3.77 19.43 8.63
CA ILE A 107 -2.52 19.79 9.30
C ILE A 107 -1.80 18.48 9.62
N THR A 108 -0.52 18.40 9.29
CA THR A 108 0.31 17.22 9.58
C THR A 108 1.33 17.56 10.65
N SER A 109 1.65 16.57 11.49
CA SER A 109 2.72 16.67 12.48
C SER A 109 3.59 15.42 12.40
N ASP A 110 4.89 15.60 12.26
CA ASP A 110 5.85 14.50 12.22
C ASP A 110 6.10 13.98 13.64
N PHE A 111 5.64 12.77 13.91
CA PHE A 111 6.09 11.97 15.05
C PHE A 111 7.48 11.44 14.73
N GLN A 112 8.47 12.25 15.11
CA GLN A 112 9.86 11.88 14.99
C GLN A 112 10.20 10.71 15.90
N LYS A 113 11.27 10.04 15.50
CA LYS A 113 11.94 9.00 16.26
C LYS A 113 12.29 9.49 17.68
N PHE A 114 12.36 8.57 18.63
CA PHE A 114 12.78 8.91 19.99
C PHE A 114 14.19 9.52 19.99
N SER A 115 14.30 10.61 20.74
CA SER A 115 15.49 11.42 20.92
C SER A 115 16.43 10.81 21.95
N ARG A 116 17.64 11.36 22.10
CA ARG A 116 18.55 10.91 23.17
C ARG A 116 17.95 11.02 24.57
N ASN A 117 17.01 11.95 24.77
CA ASN A 117 16.34 12.13 26.06
C ASN A 117 15.39 10.98 26.40
N ASP A 118 14.97 10.21 25.39
CA ASP A 118 14.06 9.07 25.57
C ASP A 118 14.80 7.76 25.84
N PHE A 119 16.14 7.74 25.73
CA PHE A 119 16.94 6.50 25.82
C PHE A 119 16.91 5.89 27.21
N ASP A 120 17.07 6.69 28.26
CA ASP A 120 17.03 6.19 29.63
C ASP A 120 15.67 5.52 29.97
N PRO A 121 14.52 6.22 29.79
CA PRO A 121 13.20 5.63 30.00
C PRO A 121 12.95 4.38 29.14
N LEU A 122 13.40 4.39 27.88
CA LEU A 122 13.24 3.25 26.98
C LEU A 122 14.00 2.03 27.46
N ILE A 123 15.24 2.20 27.89
CA ILE A 123 16.04 1.06 28.31
C ILE A 123 15.51 0.51 29.63
N GLU A 124 15.08 1.36 30.57
CA GLU A 124 14.41 0.89 31.80
C GLU A 124 13.19 0.02 31.47
N LYS A 125 12.33 0.47 30.54
CA LYS A 125 11.17 -0.31 30.09
C LYS A 125 11.56 -1.60 29.35
N ILE A 126 12.60 -1.59 28.53
CA ILE A 126 13.11 -2.79 27.85
C ILE A 126 13.61 -3.81 28.88
N LEU A 127 14.42 -3.38 29.86
CA LEU A 127 14.93 -4.26 30.91
C LEU A 127 13.80 -4.86 31.75
N GLN A 128 12.76 -4.06 32.02
CA GLN A 128 11.61 -4.44 32.84
C GLN A 128 10.65 -5.39 32.14
N TYR A 129 10.29 -5.13 30.88
CA TYR A 129 9.17 -5.81 30.21
C TYR A 129 9.58 -6.70 29.03
N VAL A 130 10.82 -6.61 28.54
CA VAL A 130 11.26 -7.35 27.34
C VAL A 130 12.31 -8.40 27.72
N PRO A 131 12.14 -9.67 27.31
CA PRO A 131 13.16 -10.69 27.47
C PRO A 131 14.32 -10.44 26.49
N ALA A 132 15.24 -9.55 26.85
CA ALA A 132 16.42 -9.18 26.07
C ALA A 132 17.73 -9.57 26.81
N PRO A 133 18.11 -10.86 26.84
CA PRO A 133 19.21 -11.36 27.67
C PRO A 133 20.58 -10.81 27.26
N ARG A 134 20.81 -10.50 25.98
CA ARG A 134 22.04 -9.85 25.51
C ARG A 134 22.07 -8.38 25.93
N PHE A 135 20.98 -7.65 25.71
CA PHE A 135 20.85 -6.24 26.08
C PHE A 135 20.99 -6.01 27.59
N ARG A 136 20.48 -6.94 28.42
CA ARG A 136 20.68 -6.95 29.88
C ARG A 136 22.14 -7.09 30.32
N LYS A 137 22.96 -7.76 29.50
CA LYS A 137 24.39 -8.01 29.77
C LYS A 137 25.31 -6.89 29.23
N MET A 138 24.77 -5.97 28.45
CA MET A 138 25.52 -4.82 27.91
C MET A 138 25.70 -3.73 28.97
N GLU A 139 26.84 -3.04 28.95
CA GLU A 139 27.01 -1.81 29.73
C GLU A 139 26.13 -0.68 29.20
N ARG A 140 25.88 0.34 30.03
CA ARG A 140 25.01 1.46 29.66
C ARG A 140 25.43 2.15 28.36
N ALA A 141 26.74 2.36 28.18
CA ALA A 141 27.28 2.97 26.97
C ALA A 141 26.99 2.14 25.71
N ASP A 142 26.98 0.81 25.82
CA ASP A 142 26.69 -0.11 24.72
C ASP A 142 25.20 -0.18 24.38
N GLN A 143 24.34 -0.17 25.39
CA GLN A 143 22.88 -0.08 25.21
C GLN A 143 22.50 1.23 24.48
N TYR A 144 23.15 2.34 24.83
CA TYR A 144 23.00 3.62 24.13
C TYR A 144 23.45 3.53 22.66
N ARG A 145 24.56 2.83 22.42
CA ARG A 145 25.12 2.63 21.07
C ARG A 145 24.17 1.81 20.20
N GLU A 146 23.57 0.76 20.74
CA GLU A 146 22.55 -0.08 20.10
C GLU A 146 21.27 0.71 19.78
N LEU A 147 20.74 1.51 20.72
CA LEU A 147 19.60 2.39 20.44
C LEU A 147 19.91 3.44 19.36
N THR A 148 21.16 3.92 19.31
CA THR A 148 21.62 4.83 18.26
C THR A 148 21.72 4.11 16.90
N ARG A 149 22.26 2.89 16.88
CA ARG A 149 22.44 2.05 15.68
C ARG A 149 21.11 1.62 15.05
N SER A 150 20.14 1.28 15.88
CA SER A 150 18.77 0.94 15.49
C SER A 150 17.98 2.10 14.86
N ARG A 151 18.64 3.25 14.63
CA ARG A 151 18.10 4.49 14.05
C ARG A 151 16.85 4.97 14.80
N SER A 152 16.79 4.75 16.11
CA SER A 152 15.67 5.13 16.95
C SER A 152 14.31 4.57 16.48
N GLN A 153 14.29 3.32 16.03
CA GLN A 153 13.06 2.56 15.78
C GLN A 153 12.94 1.46 16.81
N LEU A 154 11.88 1.50 17.63
CA LEU A 154 11.74 0.66 18.82
C LEU A 154 11.78 -0.83 18.46
N LEU A 155 11.15 -1.18 17.33
CA LEU A 155 11.14 -2.55 16.82
C LEU A 155 12.50 -3.01 16.28
N ILE A 156 13.33 -2.12 15.74
CA ILE A 156 14.70 -2.49 15.33
C ILE A 156 15.58 -2.62 16.57
N ALA A 157 15.45 -1.71 17.53
CA ALA A 157 16.15 -1.77 18.81
C ALA A 157 15.84 -3.08 19.56
N LEU A 158 14.56 -3.47 19.60
CA LEU A 158 14.14 -4.75 20.19
C LEU A 158 14.64 -5.96 19.41
N ARG A 159 14.69 -5.88 18.06
CA ARG A 159 15.20 -6.94 17.18
C ARG A 159 16.72 -7.11 17.25
N GLU A 160 17.46 -6.02 17.44
CA GLU A 160 18.92 -6.01 17.54
C GLU A 160 19.38 -6.42 18.94
N ALA A 161 18.59 -6.04 19.97
CA ALA A 161 18.76 -6.46 21.36
C ALA A 161 18.51 -7.96 21.62
N THR A 162 17.79 -8.68 20.74
CA THR A 162 17.36 -10.08 20.93
C THR A 162 18.13 -11.14 20.12
N ASP A 163 19.27 -10.81 19.52
CA ASP A 163 19.99 -11.68 18.56
C ASP A 163 19.08 -12.12 17.40
N SER A 164 19.09 -11.31 16.35
CA SER A 164 18.26 -11.45 15.13
C SER A 164 18.32 -12.82 14.43
N LYS A 165 19.36 -13.64 14.65
CA LYS A 165 19.40 -15.03 14.17
C LYS A 165 18.43 -15.93 14.93
N ASN A 166 18.37 -15.80 16.26
CA ASN A 166 17.46 -16.59 17.10
C ASN A 166 16.01 -16.26 16.77
N PHE A 167 15.65 -15.01 16.49
CA PHE A 167 14.25 -14.66 16.25
C PHE A 167 13.71 -15.26 14.94
N ASN A 168 14.45 -15.16 13.85
CA ASN A 168 14.05 -15.77 12.58
C ASN A 168 14.04 -17.31 12.69
N GLU A 169 15.03 -17.90 13.37
CA GLU A 169 15.06 -19.34 13.64
C GLU A 169 13.87 -19.79 14.50
N ILE A 170 13.50 -19.03 15.54
CA ILE A 170 12.31 -19.29 16.37
C ILE A 170 11.04 -19.27 15.52
N ILE A 171 10.88 -18.28 14.63
CA ILE A 171 9.72 -18.22 13.72
C ILE A 171 9.71 -19.44 12.79
N ALA A 172 10.87 -19.79 12.25
CA ALA A 172 10.99 -20.92 11.34
C ALA A 172 10.69 -22.25 12.06
N ASP A 173 11.14 -22.41 13.29
CA ASP A 173 10.88 -23.58 14.10
C ASP A 173 9.42 -23.64 14.56
N GLU A 174 8.82 -22.51 14.96
CA GLU A 174 7.39 -22.41 15.28
C GLU A 174 6.54 -22.81 14.07
N TYR A 175 6.83 -22.26 12.88
CA TYR A 175 6.17 -22.62 11.64
C TYR A 175 6.36 -24.10 11.26
N ARG A 176 7.59 -24.64 11.38
CA ARG A 176 7.88 -26.04 11.06
C ARG A 176 7.23 -27.00 12.05
N SER A 177 7.11 -26.60 13.31
CA SER A 177 6.51 -27.38 14.40
C SER A 177 4.99 -27.51 14.31
N LEU A 178 4.34 -26.75 13.42
CA LEU A 178 2.91 -26.88 13.16
C LEU A 178 2.57 -28.31 12.72
N PRO A 179 1.46 -28.88 13.22
CA PRO A 179 1.22 -30.32 13.21
C PRO A 179 1.07 -30.92 11.81
N ASP A 180 0.55 -30.14 10.86
CA ASP A 180 0.24 -30.59 9.51
C ASP A 180 0.18 -29.44 8.50
N THR A 181 0.18 -29.80 7.22
CA THR A 181 0.11 -28.85 6.09
C THR A 181 -1.19 -28.06 6.08
N ASP A 182 -2.30 -28.63 6.54
CA ASP A 182 -3.58 -27.92 6.57
C ASP A 182 -3.52 -26.76 7.59
N THR A 183 -2.95 -27.00 8.77
CA THR A 183 -2.72 -25.97 9.79
C THR A 183 -1.80 -24.86 9.27
N LYS A 184 -0.75 -25.23 8.53
CA LYS A 184 0.12 -24.25 7.85
C LYS A 184 -0.67 -23.41 6.83
N LYS A 185 -1.48 -24.05 5.98
CA LYS A 185 -2.34 -23.36 5.00
C LYS A 185 -3.31 -22.38 5.67
N LEU A 186 -3.93 -22.76 6.79
CA LEU A 186 -4.79 -21.84 7.57
C LEU A 186 -4.00 -20.62 8.07
N LEU A 187 -2.78 -20.83 8.59
CA LEU A 187 -1.90 -19.73 8.99
C LEU A 187 -1.57 -18.81 7.80
N LEU A 188 -1.32 -19.36 6.61
CA LEU A 188 -1.07 -18.55 5.40
C LEU A 188 -2.30 -17.71 5.01
N ILE A 189 -3.51 -18.26 5.11
CA ILE A 189 -4.77 -17.52 4.86
C ILE A 189 -4.86 -16.28 5.78
N ILE A 190 -4.69 -16.51 7.09
CA ILE A 190 -4.71 -15.45 8.10
C ILE A 190 -3.55 -14.48 7.87
N GLY A 191 -2.40 -15.00 7.48
CA GLY A 191 -1.17 -14.28 7.22
C GLY A 191 -1.29 -13.25 6.10
N ILE A 192 -1.84 -13.65 4.94
CA ILE A 192 -2.08 -12.75 3.80
C ILE A 192 -2.98 -11.60 4.25
N SER A 193 -4.01 -11.92 5.03
CA SER A 193 -4.98 -10.94 5.54
C SER A 193 -4.40 -10.03 6.61
N THR A 194 -3.39 -10.51 7.34
CA THR A 194 -2.57 -9.74 8.28
C THR A 194 -1.66 -8.75 7.54
N LEU A 195 -1.01 -9.17 6.44
CA LEU A 195 -0.23 -8.27 5.59
C LEU A 195 -1.09 -7.16 4.96
N ALA A 196 -2.36 -7.47 4.68
CA ALA A 196 -3.36 -6.49 4.26
C ALA A 196 -3.86 -5.58 5.40
N ARG A 197 -3.40 -5.75 6.65
CA ARG A 197 -3.78 -4.97 7.85
C ARG A 197 -5.27 -4.96 8.21
N VAL A 198 -6.04 -5.90 7.67
CA VAL A 198 -7.49 -6.02 7.91
C VAL A 198 -7.86 -7.27 8.70
N GLY A 199 -7.00 -8.30 8.69
CA GLY A 199 -7.33 -9.61 9.23
C GLY A 199 -8.42 -10.29 8.41
N VAL A 200 -8.80 -11.49 8.81
CA VAL A 200 -9.80 -12.31 8.10
C VAL A 200 -11.00 -12.61 9.00
N SER A 201 -12.23 -12.53 8.47
CA SER A 201 -13.41 -12.98 9.22
C SER A 201 -13.40 -14.50 9.38
N LEU A 202 -14.13 -15.01 10.37
CA LEU A 202 -14.25 -16.45 10.57
C LEU A 202 -14.82 -17.15 9.33
N GLU A 203 -15.85 -16.57 8.72
CA GLU A 203 -16.56 -17.13 7.57
C GLU A 203 -15.64 -17.20 6.35
N LEU A 204 -14.89 -16.12 6.07
CA LEU A 204 -13.97 -16.08 4.94
C LEU A 204 -12.80 -17.05 5.15
N ALA A 205 -12.25 -17.11 6.36
CA ALA A 205 -11.16 -18.04 6.70
C ALA A 205 -11.62 -19.50 6.55
N LEU A 206 -12.80 -19.83 7.05
CA LEU A 206 -13.38 -21.17 6.94
C LEU A 206 -13.61 -21.56 5.47
N GLU A 207 -14.21 -20.69 4.68
CA GLU A 207 -14.50 -20.97 3.26
C GLU A 207 -13.22 -21.08 2.43
N ALA A 208 -12.25 -20.18 2.62
CA ALA A 208 -10.94 -20.26 1.96
C ALA A 208 -10.20 -21.54 2.36
N TYR A 209 -10.28 -21.92 3.64
CA TYR A 209 -9.70 -23.16 4.13
C TYR A 209 -10.37 -24.39 3.50
N GLN A 210 -11.71 -24.42 3.43
CA GLN A 210 -12.46 -25.50 2.77
C GLN A 210 -12.18 -25.60 1.26
N ASN A 211 -11.93 -24.49 0.59
CA ASN A 211 -11.53 -24.47 -0.82
C ASN A 211 -10.22 -25.23 -1.11
N LEU A 212 -9.39 -25.44 -0.08
CA LEU A 212 -8.14 -26.23 -0.15
C LEU A 212 -8.36 -27.73 0.09
N ALA A 213 -9.61 -28.18 0.28
CA ALA A 213 -9.98 -29.55 0.60
C ALA A 213 -9.14 -30.19 1.74
N PRO A 214 -9.09 -29.54 2.92
CA PRO A 214 -8.25 -29.96 4.03
C PRO A 214 -8.77 -31.26 4.64
N LYS A 215 -7.85 -32.07 5.17
CA LYS A 215 -8.17 -33.28 5.92
C LYS A 215 -8.46 -32.96 7.40
N ARG A 216 -7.76 -31.97 7.95
CA ARG A 216 -7.97 -31.51 9.32
C ARG A 216 -9.20 -30.60 9.41
N GLU A 217 -10.01 -30.82 10.44
CA GLU A 217 -11.13 -29.94 10.76
C GLU A 217 -10.65 -28.51 11.09
N PHE A 218 -11.37 -27.50 10.58
CA PHE A 218 -11.02 -26.10 10.76
C PHE A 218 -10.81 -25.70 12.22
N GLN A 219 -11.71 -26.11 13.12
CA GLN A 219 -11.63 -25.75 14.54
C GLN A 219 -10.37 -26.29 15.21
N ARG A 220 -10.00 -27.55 14.90
CA ARG A 220 -8.76 -28.15 15.39
C ARG A 220 -7.50 -27.52 14.79
N ALA A 221 -7.57 -27.03 13.55
CA ALA A 221 -6.49 -26.27 12.94
C ALA A 221 -6.33 -24.90 13.63
N LEU A 222 -7.45 -24.25 13.95
CA LEU A 222 -7.47 -22.96 14.64
C LEU A 222 -6.91 -23.06 16.06
N GLU A 223 -7.26 -24.11 16.80
CA GLU A 223 -6.72 -24.42 18.14
C GLU A 223 -5.20 -24.65 18.11
N ALA A 224 -4.70 -25.32 17.07
CA ALA A 224 -3.26 -25.53 16.89
C ALA A 224 -2.48 -24.24 16.57
N LEU A 225 -3.17 -23.16 16.21
CA LEU A 225 -2.60 -21.82 16.00
C LEU A 225 -2.75 -20.92 17.23
N GLU A 226 -3.24 -21.43 18.34
CA GLU A 226 -3.33 -20.67 19.59
C GLU A 226 -1.95 -20.14 19.99
N GLY A 227 -1.89 -18.85 20.31
CA GLY A 227 -0.62 -18.20 20.57
C GLY A 227 0.20 -17.85 19.32
N ILE A 228 -0.30 -18.09 18.11
CA ILE A 228 0.29 -17.54 16.86
C ILE A 228 -0.66 -16.50 16.27
N ILE A 229 -1.96 -16.77 16.38
CA ILE A 229 -3.03 -15.87 15.93
C ILE A 229 -3.74 -15.23 17.12
N ALA A 230 -4.33 -14.07 16.88
CA ALA A 230 -5.16 -13.31 17.81
C ALA A 230 -6.45 -12.85 17.11
N ARG A 231 -7.49 -12.59 17.90
CA ARG A 231 -8.71 -11.93 17.43
C ARG A 231 -8.60 -10.43 17.65
N SER A 232 -8.93 -9.64 16.63
CA SER A 232 -9.13 -8.20 16.76
C SER A 232 -10.39 -7.89 17.57
N GLU A 233 -10.56 -6.62 17.94
CA GLU A 233 -11.79 -6.10 18.55
C GLU A 233 -13.02 -6.32 17.65
N SER A 234 -12.83 -6.33 16.33
CA SER A 234 -13.88 -6.65 15.35
C SER A 234 -14.12 -8.16 15.16
N GLY A 235 -13.45 -9.01 15.95
CA GLY A 235 -13.58 -10.47 15.90
C GLY A 235 -12.83 -11.15 14.74
N ARG A 236 -12.00 -10.42 13.99
CA ARG A 236 -11.23 -10.94 12.85
C ARG A 236 -9.91 -11.54 13.31
N PHE A 237 -9.46 -12.59 12.62
CA PHE A 237 -8.19 -13.23 12.92
C PHE A 237 -7.03 -12.48 12.28
N LEU A 238 -5.97 -12.29 13.07
CA LEU A 238 -4.70 -11.68 12.70
C LEU A 238 -3.57 -12.54 13.26
N ALA A 239 -2.47 -12.66 12.53
CA ALA A 239 -1.24 -13.16 13.12
C ALA A 239 -0.66 -12.10 14.08
N ARG A 240 0.13 -12.54 15.07
CA ARG A 240 0.72 -11.67 16.09
C ARG A 240 1.47 -10.46 15.55
N HIS A 241 2.14 -10.59 14.39
CA HIS A 241 2.91 -9.48 13.82
C HIS A 241 3.10 -9.59 12.29
N ASP A 242 3.07 -8.47 11.58
CA ASP A 242 3.33 -8.42 10.13
C ASP A 242 4.72 -8.98 9.78
N LEU A 243 5.75 -8.66 10.58
CA LEU A 243 7.13 -9.16 10.34
C LEU A 243 7.23 -10.69 10.48
N TYR A 244 6.44 -11.27 11.38
CA TYR A 244 6.37 -12.73 11.55
C TYR A 244 5.90 -13.38 10.24
N MET A 245 4.80 -12.87 9.69
CA MET A 245 4.25 -13.37 8.43
C MET A 245 5.15 -13.10 7.22
N ARG A 246 5.83 -11.94 7.19
CA ARG A 246 6.78 -11.63 6.11
C ARG A 246 7.93 -12.63 6.06
N HIS A 247 8.53 -12.96 7.21
CA HIS A 247 9.61 -13.94 7.24
C HIS A 247 9.12 -15.32 6.76
N ILE A 248 7.91 -15.74 7.16
CA ILE A 248 7.32 -17.00 6.67
C ILE A 248 7.17 -16.96 5.14
N PHE A 249 6.62 -15.89 4.58
CA PHE A 249 6.34 -15.83 3.14
C PHE A 249 7.61 -15.70 2.29
N ASP A 250 8.60 -14.94 2.76
CA ASP A 250 9.82 -14.67 2.00
C ASP A 250 10.80 -15.87 2.05
N ASP A 251 10.87 -16.58 3.19
CA ASP A 251 11.95 -17.54 3.45
C ASP A 251 11.49 -19.00 3.63
N LEU A 252 10.21 -19.26 3.95
CA LEU A 252 9.75 -20.59 4.38
C LEU A 252 8.67 -21.22 3.49
N VAL A 253 8.00 -20.45 2.65
CA VAL A 253 6.85 -20.91 1.86
C VAL A 253 7.21 -20.89 0.37
N SER A 254 6.87 -21.96 -0.34
CA SER A 254 7.06 -22.00 -1.79
C SER A 254 6.06 -21.11 -2.52
N PHE A 255 6.41 -20.70 -3.75
CA PHE A 255 5.47 -19.97 -4.61
C PHE A 255 4.19 -20.77 -4.86
N ASP A 256 4.29 -22.09 -5.06
CA ASP A 256 3.12 -22.94 -5.35
C ASP A 256 2.14 -22.97 -4.15
N GLU A 257 2.65 -23.02 -2.91
CA GLU A 257 1.82 -22.92 -1.70
C GLU A 257 1.16 -21.54 -1.57
N MET A 258 1.92 -20.45 -1.79
CA MET A 258 1.37 -19.08 -1.76
C MET A 258 0.32 -18.87 -2.84
N GLN A 259 0.55 -19.42 -4.03
CA GLN A 259 -0.37 -19.38 -5.14
C GLN A 259 -1.66 -20.12 -4.81
N GLU A 260 -1.58 -21.36 -4.31
CA GLU A 260 -2.72 -22.18 -3.92
C GLU A 260 -3.60 -21.47 -2.89
N VAL A 261 -2.99 -20.91 -1.84
CA VAL A 261 -3.70 -20.18 -0.78
C VAL A 261 -4.32 -18.88 -1.31
N THR A 262 -3.60 -18.12 -2.14
CA THR A 262 -4.13 -16.89 -2.75
C THR A 262 -5.35 -17.19 -3.61
N LYS A 263 -5.30 -18.25 -4.44
CA LYS A 263 -6.44 -18.71 -5.25
C LYS A 263 -7.61 -19.15 -4.37
N ALA A 264 -7.35 -19.86 -3.27
CA ALA A 264 -8.40 -20.29 -2.35
C ALA A 264 -9.14 -19.11 -1.69
N ILE A 265 -8.42 -18.04 -1.34
CA ILE A 265 -9.01 -16.78 -0.85
C ILE A 265 -9.80 -16.10 -1.98
N LEU A 266 -9.24 -15.95 -3.18
CA LEU A 266 -9.96 -15.33 -4.31
C LEU A 266 -11.27 -16.05 -4.62
N LYS A 267 -11.28 -17.38 -4.55
CA LYS A 267 -12.46 -18.20 -4.80
C LYS A 267 -13.63 -17.90 -3.86
N THR A 268 -13.39 -17.45 -2.62
CA THR A 268 -14.47 -17.04 -1.70
C THR A 268 -15.25 -15.82 -2.21
N TYR A 269 -14.65 -15.02 -3.10
CA TYR A 269 -15.27 -13.80 -3.61
C TYR A 269 -16.17 -14.03 -4.85
N VAL A 270 -16.07 -15.20 -5.49
CA VAL A 270 -16.80 -15.51 -6.74
C VAL A 270 -18.32 -15.44 -6.57
N LYS A 271 -18.83 -15.70 -5.37
CA LYS A 271 -20.27 -15.66 -5.07
C LYS A 271 -20.87 -14.26 -4.99
N TYR A 272 -20.05 -13.21 -4.88
CA TYR A 272 -20.56 -11.85 -4.73
C TYR A 272 -20.89 -11.21 -6.08
N ARG A 273 -21.84 -10.27 -6.04
CA ARG A 273 -22.20 -9.50 -7.23
C ARG A 273 -21.05 -8.57 -7.62
N MET A 274 -20.80 -8.47 -8.92
CA MET A 274 -19.82 -7.54 -9.49
C MET A 274 -20.36 -6.10 -9.53
N PRO A 275 -19.52 -5.09 -9.24
CA PRO A 275 -18.12 -5.20 -8.81
C PRO A 275 -18.01 -5.61 -7.33
N ILE A 276 -17.12 -6.57 -7.01
CA ILE A 276 -17.05 -7.21 -5.68
C ILE A 276 -16.91 -6.18 -4.56
N ILE A 277 -16.11 -5.15 -4.79
CA ILE A 277 -15.81 -4.08 -3.82
C ILE A 277 -17.04 -3.30 -3.32
N LYS A 278 -18.18 -3.39 -4.02
CA LYS A 278 -19.46 -2.78 -3.63
C LYS A 278 -20.39 -3.75 -2.92
N SER A 279 -20.08 -5.05 -2.92
CA SER A 279 -20.94 -6.12 -2.42
C SER A 279 -20.41 -6.81 -1.17
N VAL A 280 -19.23 -6.43 -0.69
CA VAL A 280 -18.61 -6.94 0.53
C VAL A 280 -18.32 -5.82 1.52
N SER A 281 -17.92 -6.18 2.75
CA SER A 281 -17.50 -5.20 3.75
C SER A 281 -16.29 -4.38 3.28
N ARG A 282 -16.04 -3.22 3.88
CA ARG A 282 -14.86 -2.39 3.54
C ARG A 282 -13.55 -3.17 3.70
N GLN A 283 -13.44 -3.95 4.77
CA GLN A 283 -12.26 -4.75 5.07
C GLN A 283 -12.07 -5.89 4.06
N ASP A 284 -13.14 -6.60 3.68
CA ASP A 284 -13.05 -7.68 2.70
C ASP A 284 -12.84 -7.12 1.28
N SER A 285 -13.38 -5.94 0.98
CA SER A 285 -13.08 -5.23 -0.27
C SER A 285 -11.60 -4.87 -0.34
N TYR A 286 -11.01 -4.44 0.77
CA TYR A 286 -9.60 -4.13 0.85
C TYR A 286 -8.73 -5.39 0.69
N LEU A 287 -9.09 -6.48 1.37
CA LEU A 287 -8.41 -7.78 1.21
C LEU A 287 -8.46 -8.25 -0.25
N PHE A 288 -9.62 -8.18 -0.89
CA PHE A 288 -9.78 -8.52 -2.31
C PHE A 288 -8.88 -7.68 -3.23
N LYS A 289 -8.82 -6.36 -3.01
CA LYS A 289 -7.91 -5.47 -3.76
C LYS A 289 -6.44 -5.79 -3.50
N PHE A 290 -6.09 -6.13 -2.26
CA PHE A 290 -4.72 -6.45 -1.84
C PHE A 290 -4.21 -7.72 -2.54
N ILE A 291 -4.98 -8.81 -2.51
CA ILE A 291 -4.57 -10.09 -3.10
C ILE A 291 -4.50 -10.03 -4.64
N LEU A 292 -5.30 -9.16 -5.26
CA LEU A 292 -5.22 -8.90 -6.70
C LEU A 292 -4.13 -7.91 -7.06
N ASN A 293 -3.56 -7.17 -6.11
CA ASN A 293 -2.63 -6.10 -6.40
C ASN A 293 -1.39 -6.62 -7.13
N LYS A 294 -1.03 -5.97 -8.24
CA LYS A 294 0.12 -6.37 -9.06
C LYS A 294 1.43 -6.46 -8.26
N ASP A 295 1.63 -5.61 -7.27
CA ASP A 295 2.88 -5.53 -6.50
C ASP A 295 2.94 -6.70 -5.53
N PHE A 296 1.82 -7.05 -4.89
CA PHE A 296 1.70 -8.26 -4.08
C PHE A 296 1.97 -9.52 -4.92
N VAL A 297 1.30 -9.65 -6.08
CA VAL A 297 1.50 -10.79 -6.97
C VAL A 297 2.94 -10.85 -7.51
N SER A 298 3.56 -9.70 -7.80
CA SER A 298 4.97 -9.62 -8.22
C SER A 298 5.95 -9.98 -7.11
N GLU A 299 5.64 -9.63 -5.86
CA GLU A 299 6.45 -9.97 -4.68
C GLU A 299 6.47 -11.49 -4.49
N ILE A 300 5.30 -12.14 -4.44
CA ILE A 300 5.22 -13.59 -4.23
C ILE A 300 5.71 -14.41 -5.44
N SER A 301 5.59 -13.88 -6.67
CA SER A 301 6.07 -14.54 -7.89
C SER A 301 7.50 -14.14 -8.29
N SER A 302 8.23 -13.42 -7.42
CA SER A 302 9.60 -13.00 -7.72
C SER A 302 10.50 -14.20 -7.97
N GLY A 303 11.15 -14.25 -9.13
CA GLY A 303 12.06 -15.33 -9.51
C GLY A 303 11.39 -16.55 -10.16
N THR A 304 10.06 -16.56 -10.32
CA THR A 304 9.33 -17.69 -10.92
C THR A 304 9.06 -17.55 -12.41
N GLY A 305 9.76 -16.63 -13.10
CA GLY A 305 9.62 -16.45 -14.55
C GLY A 305 8.27 -15.89 -15.00
N GLY A 306 7.52 -15.22 -14.11
CA GLY A 306 6.22 -14.61 -14.43
C GLY A 306 5.02 -15.53 -14.23
N ARG A 307 5.18 -16.65 -13.51
CA ARG A 307 4.09 -17.57 -13.14
C ARG A 307 2.97 -16.92 -12.32
N GLY A 308 3.16 -15.70 -11.79
CA GLY A 308 2.07 -14.96 -11.16
C GLY A 308 0.89 -14.67 -12.09
N THR A 309 1.05 -14.77 -13.43
CA THR A 309 -0.09 -14.71 -14.36
C THR A 309 -1.14 -15.80 -14.07
N GLU A 310 -0.70 -16.96 -13.58
CA GLU A 310 -1.58 -18.08 -13.23
C GLU A 310 -2.55 -17.76 -12.09
N ILE A 311 -2.27 -16.75 -11.26
CA ILE A 311 -3.21 -16.28 -10.23
C ILE A 311 -4.38 -15.55 -10.87
N TYR A 312 -4.14 -14.84 -11.97
CA TYR A 312 -5.19 -14.10 -12.67
C TYR A 312 -5.93 -14.96 -13.69
N SER A 313 -5.21 -15.75 -14.50
CA SER A 313 -5.81 -16.52 -15.60
C SER A 313 -6.93 -17.46 -15.14
N ASP A 314 -6.80 -18.02 -13.94
CA ASP A 314 -7.77 -18.96 -13.36
C ASP A 314 -9.12 -18.31 -12.99
N PHE A 315 -9.19 -16.97 -12.95
CA PHE A 315 -10.40 -16.22 -12.57
C PHE A 315 -10.91 -15.28 -13.67
N GLU A 316 -10.42 -15.42 -14.90
CA GLU A 316 -10.83 -14.55 -16.02
C GLU A 316 -12.35 -14.60 -16.28
N VAL A 317 -12.98 -15.77 -16.12
CA VAL A 317 -14.42 -15.97 -16.35
C VAL A 317 -15.22 -15.47 -15.17
N GLU A 318 -14.83 -15.84 -13.96
CA GLU A 318 -15.48 -15.50 -12.70
C GLU A 318 -15.48 -13.98 -12.47
N PHE A 319 -14.38 -13.32 -12.79
CA PHE A 319 -14.18 -11.88 -12.58
C PHE A 319 -14.27 -11.06 -13.86
N GLN A 320 -14.88 -11.60 -14.92
CA GLN A 320 -14.94 -10.95 -16.24
C GLN A 320 -15.62 -9.57 -16.23
N LEU A 321 -16.52 -9.31 -15.28
CA LEU A 321 -17.21 -8.02 -15.12
C LEU A 321 -16.57 -7.10 -14.06
N ASP A 322 -15.44 -7.50 -13.46
CA ASP A 322 -14.74 -6.69 -12.47
C ASP A 322 -13.63 -5.85 -13.13
N GLY A 323 -13.86 -4.54 -13.23
CA GLY A 323 -12.88 -3.63 -13.80
C GLY A 323 -11.56 -3.55 -13.01
N HIS A 324 -11.58 -3.78 -11.69
CA HIS A 324 -10.36 -3.72 -10.86
C HIS A 324 -9.48 -4.94 -11.08
N PHE A 325 -10.09 -6.13 -11.19
CA PHE A 325 -9.39 -7.36 -11.57
C PHE A 325 -8.59 -7.19 -12.86
N TRP A 326 -9.25 -6.75 -13.94
CA TRP A 326 -8.60 -6.55 -15.23
C TRP A 326 -7.51 -5.48 -15.20
N LEU A 327 -7.71 -4.41 -14.41
CA LEU A 327 -6.71 -3.37 -14.22
C LEU A 327 -5.43 -3.96 -13.61
N GLN A 328 -5.54 -4.69 -12.51
CA GLN A 328 -4.37 -5.25 -11.84
C GLN A 328 -3.68 -6.31 -12.69
N TYR A 329 -4.45 -7.16 -13.39
CA TYR A 329 -3.89 -8.15 -14.29
C TYR A 329 -3.10 -7.51 -15.45
N GLY A 330 -3.66 -6.48 -16.09
CA GLY A 330 -2.95 -5.72 -17.13
C GLY A 330 -1.67 -5.06 -16.61
N LEU A 331 -1.72 -4.45 -15.42
CA LEU A 331 -0.54 -3.85 -14.82
C LEU A 331 0.52 -4.88 -14.40
N TYR A 332 0.13 -6.08 -13.97
CA TYR A 332 1.06 -7.18 -13.69
C TYR A 332 1.77 -7.65 -14.97
N LEU A 333 1.01 -7.90 -16.05
CA LEU A 333 1.58 -8.26 -17.36
C LEU A 333 2.55 -7.21 -17.88
N ALA A 334 2.21 -5.92 -17.72
CA ALA A 334 3.10 -4.83 -18.05
C ALA A 334 4.39 -4.82 -17.20
N GLY A 335 4.28 -5.17 -15.91
CA GLY A 335 5.42 -5.29 -14.99
C GLY A 335 6.43 -6.36 -15.42
N ILE A 336 5.96 -7.46 -16.01
CA ILE A 336 6.80 -8.51 -16.60
C ILE A 336 7.09 -8.30 -18.10
N ASN A 337 6.91 -7.07 -18.58
CA ASN A 337 7.19 -6.62 -19.95
C ASN A 337 6.40 -7.34 -21.06
N ARG A 338 5.20 -7.87 -20.75
CA ARG A 338 4.26 -8.42 -21.74
C ARG A 338 3.22 -7.35 -22.13
N LEU A 339 3.65 -6.37 -22.93
CA LEU A 339 2.85 -5.16 -23.20
C LEU A 339 1.60 -5.40 -24.05
N ASP A 340 1.68 -6.21 -25.11
CA ASP A 340 0.52 -6.49 -25.97
C ASP A 340 -0.66 -7.13 -25.22
N PRO A 341 -0.48 -8.23 -24.47
CA PRO A 341 -1.58 -8.79 -23.69
C PRO A 341 -2.02 -7.85 -22.56
N ALA A 342 -1.11 -7.07 -21.97
CA ALA A 342 -1.45 -6.08 -20.96
C ALA A 342 -2.43 -5.02 -21.48
N ILE A 343 -2.24 -4.54 -22.72
CA ILE A 343 -3.16 -3.61 -23.37
C ILE A 343 -4.56 -4.23 -23.50
N GLY A 344 -4.65 -5.50 -23.90
CA GLY A 344 -5.93 -6.22 -23.97
C GLY A 344 -6.64 -6.29 -22.62
N MET A 345 -5.91 -6.58 -21.55
CA MET A 345 -6.48 -6.60 -20.19
C MET A 345 -6.96 -5.21 -19.74
N LEU A 346 -6.21 -4.14 -20.02
CA LEU A 346 -6.67 -2.78 -19.70
C LEU A 346 -7.89 -2.36 -20.52
N GLN A 347 -8.00 -2.81 -21.77
CA GLN A 347 -9.22 -2.62 -22.56
C GLN A 347 -10.41 -3.39 -21.95
N ASN A 348 -10.22 -4.60 -21.42
CA ASN A 348 -11.25 -5.31 -20.64
C ASN A 348 -11.67 -4.52 -19.41
N SER A 349 -10.70 -3.95 -18.67
CA SER A 349 -10.97 -3.11 -17.51
C SER A 349 -11.86 -1.91 -17.86
N ILE A 350 -11.56 -1.22 -18.96
CA ILE A 350 -12.36 -0.08 -19.44
C ILE A 350 -13.72 -0.54 -19.96
N ARG A 351 -13.84 -1.72 -20.59
CA ARG A 351 -15.15 -2.26 -20.99
C ARG A 351 -16.04 -2.60 -19.79
N ALA A 352 -15.45 -3.20 -18.76
CA ALA A 352 -16.15 -3.52 -17.51
C ALA A 352 -16.52 -2.26 -16.71
N PHE A 353 -15.68 -1.22 -16.76
CA PHE A 353 -15.95 0.07 -16.13
C PHE A 353 -15.38 1.24 -16.94
N SER A 354 -16.19 1.77 -17.85
CA SER A 354 -15.78 2.77 -18.86
C SER A 354 -15.35 4.11 -18.28
N GLY A 355 -15.81 4.43 -17.08
CA GLY A 355 -15.44 5.64 -16.35
C GLY A 355 -14.20 5.49 -15.46
N ASN A 356 -13.44 4.40 -15.53
CA ASN A 356 -12.28 4.19 -14.65
C ASN A 356 -11.07 5.03 -15.09
N PRO A 357 -10.74 6.16 -14.42
CA PRO A 357 -9.61 6.98 -14.84
C PRO A 357 -8.27 6.24 -14.68
N PHE A 358 -8.15 5.34 -13.69
CA PHE A 358 -6.91 4.60 -13.47
C PHE A 358 -6.59 3.65 -14.63
N ALA A 359 -7.61 2.97 -15.18
CA ALA A 359 -7.43 2.08 -16.32
C ALA A 359 -7.15 2.86 -17.62
N ILE A 360 -7.82 3.99 -17.82
CA ILE A 360 -7.59 4.87 -18.97
C ILE A 360 -6.17 5.44 -18.95
N HIS A 361 -5.72 5.92 -17.78
CA HIS A 361 -4.36 6.41 -17.59
C HIS A 361 -3.32 5.32 -17.85
N ALA A 362 -3.50 4.13 -17.23
CA ALA A 362 -2.61 2.99 -17.41
C ALA A 362 -2.52 2.57 -18.88
N LEU A 363 -3.64 2.55 -19.61
CA LEU A 363 -3.66 2.19 -21.03
C LEU A 363 -2.84 3.18 -21.86
N ALA A 364 -2.99 4.48 -21.63
CA ALA A 364 -2.22 5.49 -22.33
C ALA A 364 -0.71 5.39 -22.04
N ASP A 365 -0.34 5.12 -20.78
CA ASP A 365 1.05 4.84 -20.42
C ASP A 365 1.60 3.61 -21.18
N LEU A 366 0.87 2.49 -21.19
CA LEU A 366 1.29 1.29 -21.92
C LEU A 366 1.42 1.51 -23.43
N GLN A 367 0.53 2.30 -24.03
CA GLN A 367 0.62 2.66 -25.44
C GLN A 367 1.92 3.43 -25.76
N LEU A 368 2.32 4.36 -24.89
CA LEU A 368 3.60 5.08 -25.04
C LEU A 368 4.80 4.17 -24.82
N ARG A 369 4.73 3.26 -23.83
CA ARG A 369 5.78 2.25 -23.61
C ARG A 369 5.92 1.30 -24.80
N LEU A 370 4.81 0.84 -25.36
CA LEU A 370 4.81 -0.01 -26.55
C LEU A 370 5.41 0.75 -27.74
N ALA A 371 5.02 2.01 -27.95
CA ALA A 371 5.62 2.85 -28.98
C ALA A 371 7.14 3.01 -28.82
N GLN A 372 7.66 3.08 -27.59
CA GLN A 372 9.10 3.11 -27.30
C GLN A 372 9.82 1.77 -27.57
N GLN A 373 9.11 0.65 -27.49
CA GLN A 373 9.70 -0.67 -27.75
C GLN A 373 9.68 -1.04 -29.24
N ARG A 374 8.82 -0.39 -30.04
CA ARG A 374 8.73 -0.64 -31.47
C ARG A 374 10.01 -0.19 -32.21
N PRO A 375 10.46 -0.94 -33.23
CA PRO A 375 11.66 -0.61 -33.98
C PRO A 375 11.47 0.51 -35.01
N TYR A 376 10.25 0.71 -35.50
CA TYR A 376 9.96 1.62 -36.62
C TYR A 376 8.95 2.69 -36.23
N TYR A 377 9.11 3.90 -36.80
CA TYR A 377 8.17 5.02 -36.65
C TYR A 377 7.09 5.02 -37.75
N ASP A 378 6.33 3.92 -37.80
CA ASP A 378 5.26 3.64 -38.76
C ASP A 378 3.91 4.24 -38.35
N SER A 379 2.86 4.01 -39.14
CA SER A 379 1.49 4.46 -38.83
C SER A 379 1.01 3.95 -37.48
N THR A 380 1.24 2.68 -37.17
CA THR A 380 0.88 2.08 -35.87
C THR A 380 1.54 2.81 -34.69
N THR A 381 2.83 3.11 -34.80
CA THR A 381 3.57 3.82 -33.75
C THR A 381 3.06 5.25 -33.57
N LYS A 382 2.78 5.94 -34.68
CA LYS A 382 2.17 7.27 -34.66
C LYS A 382 0.79 7.25 -34.02
N ASP A 383 -0.04 6.25 -34.33
CA ASP A 383 -1.39 6.12 -33.78
C ASP A 383 -1.37 5.80 -32.28
N LEU A 384 -0.45 4.94 -31.82
CA LEU A 384 -0.24 4.68 -30.40
C LEU A 384 0.12 5.97 -29.64
N ILE A 385 1.10 6.72 -30.14
CA ILE A 385 1.53 7.99 -29.53
C ILE A 385 0.38 8.99 -29.55
N LYS A 386 -0.25 9.21 -30.70
CA LYS A 386 -1.35 10.18 -30.87
C LYS A 386 -2.52 9.89 -29.93
N THR A 387 -2.92 8.62 -29.83
CA THR A 387 -4.03 8.18 -28.96
C THR A 387 -3.69 8.41 -27.50
N ALA A 388 -2.51 7.99 -27.05
CA ALA A 388 -2.09 8.15 -25.66
C ALA A 388 -1.93 9.63 -25.27
N VAL A 389 -1.31 10.43 -26.13
CA VAL A 389 -1.10 11.88 -25.90
C VAL A 389 -2.44 12.61 -25.80
N LYS A 390 -3.39 12.30 -26.69
CA LYS A 390 -4.75 12.86 -26.63
C LYS A 390 -5.41 12.52 -25.29
N THR A 391 -5.37 11.25 -24.88
CA THR A 391 -5.97 10.79 -23.63
C THR A 391 -5.34 11.47 -22.42
N LEU A 392 -4.02 11.47 -22.29
CA LEU A 392 -3.34 12.07 -21.13
C LEU A 392 -3.52 13.59 -21.05
N ASN A 393 -3.58 14.29 -22.19
CA ASN A 393 -3.90 15.72 -22.19
C ASN A 393 -5.33 16.00 -21.72
N LEU A 394 -6.31 15.20 -22.18
CA LEU A 394 -7.70 15.32 -21.70
C LEU A 394 -7.80 15.07 -20.20
N MET A 395 -7.05 14.11 -19.68
CA MET A 395 -7.00 13.82 -18.24
C MET A 395 -6.30 14.92 -17.44
N ASP A 396 -5.17 15.45 -17.91
CA ASP A 396 -4.46 16.53 -17.22
C ASP A 396 -5.27 17.82 -17.15
N ALA A 397 -6.13 18.07 -18.14
CA ALA A 397 -7.01 19.23 -18.20
C ALA A 397 -8.19 19.17 -17.21
N GLN A 398 -8.45 18.02 -16.56
CA GLN A 398 -9.54 17.86 -15.61
C GLN A 398 -9.09 18.21 -14.18
N PRO A 399 -9.51 19.34 -13.59
CA PRO A 399 -9.00 19.80 -12.30
C PRO A 399 -9.43 18.92 -11.12
N THR A 400 -10.59 18.26 -11.24
CA THR A 400 -11.17 17.39 -10.22
C THR A 400 -10.62 15.97 -10.26
N LEU A 401 -9.86 15.62 -11.30
CA LEU A 401 -9.35 14.28 -11.47
C LEU A 401 -8.17 14.03 -10.53
N THR A 402 -8.33 13.09 -9.61
CA THR A 402 -7.27 12.66 -8.69
C THR A 402 -6.92 11.20 -8.96
N ILE A 403 -5.66 10.94 -9.32
CA ILE A 403 -5.12 9.60 -9.60
C ILE A 403 -3.69 9.45 -9.07
N ASP A 404 -3.22 8.20 -8.98
CA ASP A 404 -1.93 7.80 -8.38
C ASP A 404 -0.69 8.31 -9.13
N GLU A 405 -0.81 8.69 -10.40
CA GLU A 405 0.26 9.29 -11.19
C GLU A 405 -0.28 10.49 -11.96
N TYR A 406 0.41 11.63 -11.92
CA TYR A 406 -0.05 12.82 -12.63
C TYR A 406 -0.04 12.57 -14.15
N PRO A 407 -1.16 12.79 -14.88
CA PRO A 407 -1.19 12.57 -16.32
C PRO A 407 -0.09 13.32 -17.08
N ILE A 408 0.23 14.56 -16.66
CA ILE A 408 1.34 15.33 -17.22
C ILE A 408 2.72 14.70 -16.98
N VAL A 409 2.95 14.04 -15.84
CA VAL A 409 4.23 13.35 -15.57
C VAL A 409 4.38 12.15 -16.49
N THR A 410 3.32 11.33 -16.60
CA THR A 410 3.25 10.18 -17.51
C THR A 410 3.41 10.60 -18.95
N LEU A 411 2.71 11.65 -19.37
CA LEU A 411 2.81 12.24 -20.71
C LEU A 411 4.24 12.69 -21.00
N SER A 412 4.84 13.45 -20.08
CA SER A 412 6.22 13.96 -20.23
C SER A 412 7.21 12.82 -20.38
N LYS A 413 7.09 11.78 -19.57
CA LYS A 413 8.00 10.63 -19.61
C LYS A 413 7.79 9.77 -20.86
N GLY A 414 6.54 9.42 -21.17
CA GLY A 414 6.20 8.50 -22.25
C GLY A 414 6.37 9.12 -23.63
N HIS A 415 5.87 10.34 -23.82
CA HIS A 415 5.87 11.00 -25.13
C HIS A 415 7.28 11.39 -25.57
N ILE A 416 8.04 12.05 -24.69
CA ILE A 416 9.43 12.43 -24.98
C ILE A 416 10.29 11.19 -25.22
N GLY A 417 10.15 10.15 -24.38
CA GLY A 417 10.88 8.90 -24.58
C GLY A 417 10.58 8.22 -25.91
N ALA A 418 9.33 8.24 -26.37
CA ALA A 418 8.96 7.68 -27.68
C ALA A 418 9.58 8.48 -28.83
N LEU A 419 9.53 9.81 -28.79
CA LEU A 419 10.12 10.65 -29.82
C LEU A 419 11.65 10.50 -29.88
N VAL A 420 12.33 10.48 -28.73
CA VAL A 420 13.78 10.27 -28.66
C VAL A 420 14.16 8.91 -29.25
N LYS A 421 13.43 7.84 -28.91
CA LYS A 421 13.65 6.50 -29.46
C LYS A 421 13.61 6.49 -30.99
N HIS A 422 12.69 7.25 -31.57
CA HIS A 422 12.47 7.33 -33.02
C HIS A 422 13.25 8.44 -33.72
N ARG A 423 14.31 8.97 -33.07
CA ARG A 423 15.21 10.00 -33.61
C ARG A 423 14.52 11.32 -33.96
N ARG A 424 13.45 11.67 -33.24
CA ARG A 424 12.68 12.92 -33.40
C ARG A 424 13.13 13.96 -32.35
N GLN A 425 14.43 14.24 -32.27
CA GLN A 425 14.99 15.05 -31.18
C GLN A 425 14.47 16.49 -31.16
N ASP A 426 14.35 17.15 -32.30
CA ASP A 426 13.90 18.55 -32.36
C ASP A 426 12.47 18.72 -31.85
N GLU A 427 11.58 17.83 -32.27
CA GLU A 427 10.19 17.76 -31.80
C GLU A 427 10.13 17.46 -30.29
N ALA A 428 10.95 16.51 -29.82
CA ALA A 428 11.04 16.18 -28.41
C ALA A 428 11.50 17.38 -27.57
N LYS A 429 12.48 18.18 -28.04
CA LYS A 429 12.97 19.37 -27.31
C LYS A 429 11.91 20.46 -27.20
N ILE A 430 11.13 20.69 -28.26
CA ILE A 430 10.03 21.67 -28.24
C ILE A 430 9.00 21.27 -27.19
N LEU A 431 8.54 20.01 -27.23
CA LEU A 431 7.55 19.49 -26.29
C LEU A 431 8.08 19.41 -24.85
N ALA A 432 9.36 19.09 -24.65
CA ALA A 432 9.97 19.06 -23.32
C ALA A 432 9.91 20.42 -22.62
N LYS A 433 10.12 21.52 -23.35
CA LYS A 433 9.97 22.89 -22.84
C LYS A 433 8.52 23.20 -22.47
N GLU A 434 7.56 22.82 -23.31
CA GLU A 434 6.13 23.00 -23.03
C GLU A 434 5.70 22.25 -21.75
N TYR A 435 6.09 20.97 -21.63
CA TYR A 435 5.75 20.14 -20.48
C TYR A 435 6.41 20.63 -19.19
N PHE A 436 7.63 21.16 -19.27
CA PHE A 436 8.30 21.75 -18.12
C PHE A 436 7.52 22.93 -17.54
N GLU A 437 7.04 23.85 -18.39
CA GLU A 437 6.24 25.00 -17.92
C GLU A 437 4.89 24.56 -17.32
N ARG A 438 4.24 23.56 -17.91
CA ARG A 438 3.01 22.97 -17.33
C ARG A 438 3.26 22.35 -15.95
N LEU A 439 4.34 21.59 -15.79
CA LEU A 439 4.74 21.03 -14.49
C LEU A 439 5.08 22.12 -13.47
N LYS A 440 5.73 23.20 -13.90
CA LYS A 440 6.07 24.36 -13.05
C LYS A 440 4.83 25.07 -12.51
N LEU A 441 3.80 25.24 -13.33
CA LEU A 441 2.51 25.77 -12.87
C LEU A 441 1.87 24.83 -11.83
N LYS A 442 1.89 23.52 -12.08
CA LYS A 442 1.32 22.51 -11.16
C LYS A 442 2.06 22.44 -9.81
N ALA A 443 3.39 22.54 -9.83
CA ALA A 443 4.24 22.52 -8.65
C ALA A 443 3.95 23.66 -7.66
N ARG A 444 3.40 24.80 -8.12
CA ARG A 444 3.01 25.93 -7.24
C ARG A 444 1.92 25.58 -6.24
N HIS A 445 1.09 24.60 -6.58
CA HIS A 445 -0.08 24.22 -5.78
C HIS A 445 0.06 22.81 -5.18
N THR A 446 1.17 22.12 -5.44
CA THR A 446 1.32 20.72 -5.06
C THR A 446 2.78 20.39 -4.80
N ASN A 447 3.07 19.92 -3.59
CA ASN A 447 4.40 19.43 -3.23
C ASN A 447 4.50 17.93 -3.56
N SER A 448 5.08 17.60 -4.73
CA SER A 448 5.21 16.21 -5.19
C SER A 448 6.61 15.91 -5.73
N SER A 449 7.25 14.89 -5.16
CA SER A 449 8.56 14.39 -5.60
C SER A 449 8.56 13.89 -7.05
N ALA A 450 7.42 13.39 -7.55
CA ALA A 450 7.28 12.93 -8.92
C ALA A 450 7.33 14.10 -9.92
N ILE A 451 6.68 15.22 -9.58
CA ILE A 451 6.70 16.45 -10.39
C ILE A 451 8.12 17.02 -10.42
N GLU A 452 8.75 17.15 -9.26
CA GLU A 452 10.13 17.65 -9.14
C GLU A 452 11.12 16.78 -9.90
N SER A 453 11.04 15.46 -9.74
CA SER A 453 11.91 14.52 -10.48
C SER A 453 11.72 14.64 -11.99
N MET A 454 10.50 14.85 -12.46
CA MET A 454 10.22 15.00 -13.89
C MET A 454 10.72 16.34 -14.43
N GLN A 455 10.54 17.43 -13.67
CA GLN A 455 11.11 18.74 -14.02
C GLN A 455 12.62 18.67 -14.19
N ASN A 456 13.33 18.07 -13.23
CA ASN A 456 14.77 17.88 -13.29
C ASN A 456 15.20 17.07 -14.52
N ARG A 457 14.45 16.03 -14.88
CA ARG A 457 14.72 15.21 -16.07
C ARG A 457 14.47 15.96 -17.38
N LEU A 458 13.41 16.76 -17.47
CA LEU A 458 13.14 17.59 -18.66
C LEU A 458 14.22 18.66 -18.85
N ILE A 459 14.67 19.33 -17.77
CA ILE A 459 15.76 20.30 -17.84
C ILE A 459 17.02 19.63 -18.38
N ARG A 460 17.44 18.50 -17.79
CA ARG A 460 18.62 17.75 -18.22
C ARG A 460 18.54 17.37 -19.71
N PHE A 461 17.38 16.93 -20.17
CA PHE A 461 17.21 16.58 -21.58
C PHE A 461 17.33 17.81 -22.50
N VAL A 462 16.75 18.95 -22.12
CA VAL A 462 16.83 20.18 -22.92
C VAL A 462 18.25 20.75 -22.96
N THR A 463 19.02 20.62 -21.88
CA THR A 463 20.37 21.20 -21.77
C THR A 463 21.50 20.27 -22.23
N LEU A 464 21.40 18.98 -21.92
CA LEU A 464 22.46 17.98 -22.16
C LEU A 464 22.11 17.00 -23.28
N GLU A 465 20.87 17.05 -23.81
CA GLU A 465 20.36 16.09 -24.81
C GLU A 465 20.30 14.63 -24.33
N GLU A 466 20.48 14.41 -23.03
CA GLU A 466 20.46 13.09 -22.41
C GLU A 466 19.06 12.74 -21.92
N TRP A 467 18.46 11.70 -22.50
CA TRP A 467 17.22 11.10 -22.02
C TRP A 467 17.49 9.74 -21.38
N SER A 468 17.58 9.68 -20.04
CA SER A 468 17.68 8.39 -19.33
C SER A 468 16.29 7.76 -19.23
N SER A 469 16.05 6.58 -19.81
CA SER A 469 14.74 5.89 -19.70
C SER A 469 14.35 5.60 -18.25
N ASP A 470 15.33 5.33 -17.39
CA ASP A 470 15.13 5.00 -15.98
C ASP A 470 14.99 6.23 -15.09
N ALA A 471 13.98 6.20 -14.21
CA ALA A 471 14.06 6.97 -12.98
C ALA A 471 15.20 6.37 -12.14
N PRO A 472 15.94 7.15 -11.32
CA PRO A 472 16.83 6.55 -10.35
C PRO A 472 16.01 5.53 -9.54
N ARG A 473 16.31 4.24 -9.70
CA ARG A 473 15.73 3.20 -8.86
C ARG A 473 16.05 3.65 -7.44
N ARG A 474 15.02 3.98 -6.65
CA ARG A 474 15.15 3.88 -5.19
C ARG A 474 15.44 2.41 -4.97
N ASP A 475 16.72 2.14 -4.81
CA ASP A 475 17.28 0.84 -4.64
C ASP A 475 16.83 0.33 -3.28
N ARG A 476 15.58 -0.18 -3.21
CA ARG A 476 15.02 -0.81 -2.01
C ARG A 476 15.74 -2.13 -1.69
N ARG A 477 16.76 -2.51 -2.45
CA ARG A 477 17.61 -3.69 -2.25
C ARG A 477 19.05 -3.40 -1.79
N SER A 478 19.46 -2.15 -1.55
CA SER A 478 20.82 -1.83 -1.09
C SER A 478 20.95 -1.46 0.40
N ALA A 479 19.90 -1.63 1.21
CA ALA A 479 20.00 -1.49 2.67
C ALA A 479 20.36 -2.80 3.42
N GLY A 480 20.64 -3.91 2.72
CA GLY A 480 20.86 -5.23 3.35
C GLY A 480 22.06 -6.03 2.83
N ARG A 481 22.93 -5.46 2.00
CA ARG A 481 24.03 -6.22 1.37
C ARG A 481 25.44 -5.63 1.51
N LEU A 482 25.61 -4.68 2.43
CA LEU A 482 26.89 -4.06 2.77
C LEU A 482 27.29 -4.34 4.23
N GLU A 483 27.11 -5.57 4.70
CA GLU A 483 27.76 -6.08 5.92
C GLU A 483 28.05 -7.59 5.75
N ARG A 484 28.88 -7.92 4.77
CA ARG A 484 29.64 -9.18 4.71
C ARG A 484 30.98 -8.91 4.03
N GLN A 485 31.89 -8.29 4.78
CA GLN A 485 33.31 -8.65 4.80
C GLN A 485 33.74 -8.66 6.25
#